data_AF-A0A0D1LCI2-F1
#
_entry.id   AF-A0A0D1LCI2-F1
#
_cell.length_a   1.000
_cell.length_b   1.000
_cell.length_c   1.000
_cell.angle_alpha   90.00
_cell.angle_beta   90.00
_cell.angle_gamma   90.00
#
_symmetry.space_group_name_H-M   'P 1'
#
loop_
_entity.id
_entity.type
_entity.pdbx_description
1 polymer ?
#
loop_
_entity_poly.entity_id
_entity_poly.type
_entity_poly.pdbx_seq_one_letter_code
_entity_poly.pdbx_strand_id
1 'polypeptide(L)'
;MNEYEHRAHEVMNGLTTFLHNLWVRQLLGQALEAARGGTLTLDWRDRMTSPAGCPPDVAALALEEVRQLPVAAWEPAASASWDEALGSWFATTRALLVQDYIQKAAQQHQALETRSKIFLHLAPGPSEKFADMVRREEYGSDVATFDLLRQQTNLHIVHRDRACASYLAGLAAGGRPNDWVAWFSQRIDTWENRSAAESNRLQLDWITKNWEQLPLYWLS
;
A
#
# COMPACT_ATOMS: atom_id res chain seq x y z
N MET A 1 -4.45 -39.12 3.84
CA MET A 1 -4.05 -37.77 3.42
C MET A 1 -2.55 -37.79 3.23
N ASN A 2 -2.08 -37.67 1.99
CA ASN A 2 -0.67 -37.74 1.60
C ASN A 2 0.04 -36.40 1.91
N GLU A 3 1.34 -36.42 2.22
CA GLU A 3 2.21 -35.26 2.41
C GLU A 3 2.10 -34.21 1.28
N TYR A 4 1.83 -34.67 0.04
CA TYR A 4 1.55 -33.80 -1.11
C TYR A 4 0.21 -33.03 -0.98
N GLU A 5 -0.84 -33.67 -0.45
CA GLU A 5 -2.15 -33.03 -0.23
C GLU A 5 -2.06 -32.00 0.91
N HIS A 6 -1.28 -32.30 1.95
CA HIS A 6 -1.05 -31.37 3.06
C HIS A 6 -0.30 -30.12 2.60
N ARG A 7 0.76 -30.30 1.80
CA ARG A 7 1.57 -29.19 1.26
C ARG A 7 0.79 -28.33 0.26
N ALA A 8 -0.05 -28.96 -0.57
CA ALA A 8 -0.95 -28.23 -1.47
C ALA A 8 -2.00 -27.42 -0.70
N HIS A 9 -2.54 -27.96 0.40
CA HIS A 9 -3.51 -27.26 1.25
C HIS A 9 -2.87 -26.06 1.96
N GLU A 10 -1.66 -26.19 2.48
CA GLU A 10 -0.91 -25.07 3.09
C GLU A 10 -0.62 -23.93 2.11
N VAL A 11 -0.20 -24.25 0.88
CA VAL A 11 0.04 -23.25 -0.17
C VAL A 11 -1.25 -22.54 -0.56
N MET A 12 -2.35 -23.28 -0.72
CA MET A 12 -3.66 -22.71 -1.05
C MET A 12 -4.18 -21.80 0.06
N ASN A 13 -4.03 -22.20 1.33
CA ASN A 13 -4.42 -21.39 2.48
C ASN A 13 -3.57 -20.11 2.56
N GLY A 14 -2.26 -20.20 2.36
CA GLY A 14 -1.36 -19.04 2.34
C GLY A 14 -1.69 -18.05 1.22
N LEU A 15 -2.01 -18.54 0.02
CA LEU A 15 -2.45 -17.71 -1.11
C LEU A 15 -3.79 -17.03 -0.82
N THR A 16 -4.72 -17.74 -0.20
CA THR A 16 -6.04 -17.22 0.18
C THR A 16 -5.91 -16.09 1.20
N THR A 17 -5.13 -16.29 2.26
CA THR A 17 -4.84 -15.24 3.26
C THR A 17 -4.13 -14.04 2.63
N PHE A 18 -3.16 -14.27 1.74
CA PHE A 18 -2.46 -13.19 1.04
C PHE A 18 -3.43 -12.33 0.22
N LEU A 19 -4.27 -12.97 -0.60
CA LEU A 19 -5.24 -12.29 -1.45
C LEU A 19 -6.29 -11.57 -0.60
N HIS A 20 -6.81 -12.21 0.45
CA HIS A 20 -7.74 -11.60 1.38
C HIS A 20 -7.17 -10.30 1.98
N ASN A 21 -5.96 -10.34 2.53
CA ASN A 21 -5.30 -9.18 3.13
C ASN A 21 -5.04 -8.06 2.09
N LEU A 22 -4.69 -8.43 0.86
CA LEU A 22 -4.54 -7.49 -0.24
C LEU A 22 -5.85 -6.74 -0.51
N TRP A 23 -6.97 -7.45 -0.58
CA TRP A 23 -8.26 -6.85 -0.89
C TRP A 23 -8.83 -6.01 0.24
N VAL A 24 -8.67 -6.43 1.51
CA VAL A 24 -9.03 -5.60 2.67
C VAL A 24 -8.32 -4.24 2.60
N ARG A 25 -7.01 -4.24 2.31
CA ARG A 25 -6.25 -2.99 2.16
C ARG A 25 -6.68 -2.17 0.95
N GLN A 26 -7.00 -2.81 -0.17
CA GLN A 26 -7.45 -2.07 -1.36
C GLN A 26 -8.80 -1.37 -1.10
N LEU A 27 -9.75 -2.07 -0.49
CA LEU A 27 -11.05 -1.51 -0.10
C LEU A 27 -10.89 -0.35 0.88
N LEU A 28 -10.10 -0.53 1.94
CA LEU A 28 -9.81 0.53 2.90
C LEU A 28 -9.06 1.71 2.29
N GLY A 29 -8.10 1.46 1.39
CA GLY A 29 -7.38 2.51 0.69
C GLY A 29 -8.31 3.40 -0.12
N GLN A 30 -9.25 2.81 -0.87
CA GLN A 30 -10.27 3.54 -1.63
C GLN A 30 -11.19 4.35 -0.71
N ALA A 31 -11.64 3.76 0.41
CA ALA A 31 -12.47 4.46 1.37
C ALA A 31 -11.73 5.66 2.01
N LEU A 32 -10.45 5.52 2.34
CA LEU A 32 -9.62 6.61 2.90
C LEU A 32 -9.38 7.73 1.88
N GLU A 33 -9.17 7.40 0.60
CA GLU A 33 -9.04 8.38 -0.47
C GLU A 33 -10.36 9.17 -0.65
N ALA A 34 -11.49 8.46 -0.73
CA ALA A 34 -12.81 9.06 -0.81
C ALA A 34 -13.14 9.89 0.43
N ALA A 35 -12.75 9.43 1.62
CA ALA A 35 -12.95 10.16 2.87
C ALA A 35 -12.23 11.50 2.84
N ARG A 36 -10.93 11.49 2.53
CA ARG A 36 -10.12 12.72 2.48
C ARG A 36 -10.58 13.68 1.39
N GLY A 37 -11.08 13.14 0.27
CA GLY A 37 -11.65 13.90 -0.84
C GLY A 37 -13.07 14.41 -0.58
N GLY A 38 -13.71 14.02 0.53
CA GLY A 38 -15.07 14.44 0.87
C GLY A 38 -16.18 13.78 0.04
N THR A 39 -15.89 12.67 -0.63
CA THR A 39 -16.83 11.96 -1.51
C THR A 39 -17.35 10.65 -0.91
N LEU A 40 -16.90 10.28 0.29
CA LEU A 40 -17.36 9.08 0.98
C LEU A 40 -18.81 9.26 1.46
N THR A 41 -19.70 8.34 1.07
CA THR A 41 -21.12 8.40 1.43
C THR A 41 -21.37 7.82 2.83
N LEU A 42 -22.48 8.19 3.46
CA LEU A 42 -22.85 7.67 4.78
C LEU A 42 -23.00 6.14 4.81
N ASP A 43 -23.49 5.56 3.71
CA ASP A 43 -23.71 4.13 3.49
C ASP A 43 -22.57 3.46 2.71
N TRP A 44 -21.35 4.02 2.74
CA TRP A 44 -20.24 3.54 1.90
C TRP A 44 -19.94 2.06 2.10
N ARG A 45 -20.10 1.54 3.32
CA ARG A 45 -19.87 0.12 3.66
C ARG A 45 -20.82 -0.83 2.95
N ASP A 46 -22.07 -0.40 2.72
CA ASP A 46 -23.09 -1.18 2.02
C ASP A 46 -22.89 -1.12 0.50
N ARG A 47 -22.34 -0.01 0.00
CA ARG A 47 -22.08 0.22 -1.43
C ARG A 47 -20.79 -0.39 -1.95
N MET A 48 -19.95 -0.94 -1.07
CA MET A 48 -18.72 -1.59 -1.49
C MET A 48 -19.01 -2.76 -2.43
N THR A 49 -18.30 -2.80 -3.55
CA THR A 49 -18.37 -3.87 -4.53
C THR A 49 -17.09 -4.68 -4.55
N SER A 50 -17.20 -5.93 -4.97
CA SER A 50 -16.02 -6.77 -5.20
C SER A 50 -15.16 -6.10 -6.28
N PRO A 51 -13.87 -5.84 -6.01
CA PRO A 51 -12.95 -5.36 -7.03
C PRO A 51 -12.83 -6.36 -8.19
N ALA A 52 -12.57 -5.84 -9.40
CA ALA A 52 -12.35 -6.68 -10.57
C ALA A 52 -11.10 -7.54 -10.40
N GLY A 53 -11.20 -8.83 -10.75
CA GLY A 53 -10.08 -9.79 -10.69
C GLY A 53 -9.91 -10.50 -9.34
N CYS A 54 -10.78 -10.26 -8.36
CA CYS A 54 -10.79 -11.00 -7.10
C CYS A 54 -11.61 -12.31 -7.22
N PRO A 55 -11.11 -13.46 -6.72
CA PRO A 55 -11.94 -14.65 -6.54
C PRO A 55 -13.16 -14.34 -5.65
N PRO A 56 -14.39 -14.79 -6.00
CA PRO A 56 -15.61 -14.42 -5.30
C PRO A 56 -15.59 -14.67 -3.79
N ASP A 57 -15.08 -15.83 -3.35
CA ASP A 57 -15.04 -16.20 -1.94
C ASP A 57 -14.07 -15.30 -1.14
N VAL A 58 -12.93 -14.97 -1.74
CA VAL A 58 -11.94 -14.06 -1.14
C VAL A 58 -12.51 -12.64 -1.07
N ALA A 59 -13.20 -12.20 -2.12
CA ALA A 59 -13.85 -10.89 -2.17
C ALA A 59 -14.93 -10.78 -1.10
N ALA A 60 -15.79 -11.79 -0.96
CA ALA A 60 -16.86 -11.82 0.02
C ALA A 60 -16.30 -11.73 1.45
N LEU A 61 -15.24 -12.49 1.74
CA LEU A 61 -14.58 -12.44 3.05
C LEU A 61 -13.95 -11.06 3.33
N ALA A 62 -13.25 -10.48 2.37
CA ALA A 62 -12.63 -9.16 2.52
C ALA A 62 -13.68 -8.04 2.68
N LEU A 63 -14.77 -8.09 1.92
CA LEU A 63 -15.89 -7.14 2.04
C LEU A 63 -16.54 -7.23 3.42
N GLU A 64 -16.80 -8.45 3.88
CA GLU A 64 -17.41 -8.66 5.20
C GLU A 64 -16.50 -8.18 6.32
N GLU A 65 -15.20 -8.47 6.24
CA GLU A 65 -14.23 -7.95 7.22
C GLU A 65 -14.27 -6.42 7.29
N VAL A 66 -14.19 -5.74 6.14
CA VAL A 66 -14.23 -4.27 6.11
C VAL A 66 -15.56 -3.74 6.65
N ARG A 67 -16.69 -4.40 6.37
CA ARG A 67 -18.00 -4.02 6.93
C ARG A 67 -18.06 -4.13 8.45
N GLN A 68 -17.41 -5.14 9.01
CA GLN A 68 -17.40 -5.41 10.46
C GLN A 68 -16.38 -4.58 11.24
N LEU A 69 -15.48 -3.85 10.58
CA LEU A 69 -14.56 -2.95 11.27
C LEU A 69 -15.33 -1.92 12.12
N PRO A 70 -14.85 -1.54 13.30
CA PRO A 70 -15.45 -0.45 14.06
C PRO A 70 -15.55 0.83 13.22
N VAL A 71 -16.61 1.63 13.44
CA VAL A 71 -16.74 2.95 12.82
C VAL A 71 -15.58 3.81 13.30
N ALA A 72 -14.75 4.27 12.38
CA ALA A 72 -13.61 5.14 12.66
C ALA A 72 -14.02 6.61 12.64
N ALA A 73 -13.31 7.46 13.39
CA ALA A 73 -13.59 8.89 13.48
C ALA A 73 -13.55 9.65 12.14
N TRP A 74 -12.85 9.13 11.13
CA TRP A 74 -12.82 9.74 9.79
C TRP A 74 -14.06 9.45 8.94
N GLU A 75 -14.92 8.51 9.36
CA GLU A 75 -16.10 8.10 8.61
C GLU A 75 -17.26 9.12 8.76
N PRO A 76 -18.15 9.25 7.76
CA PRO A 76 -19.28 10.18 7.82
C PRO A 76 -20.30 9.87 8.94
N ALA A 77 -20.37 8.61 9.38
CA ALA A 77 -21.26 8.19 10.46
C ALA A 77 -20.70 8.49 11.86
N ALA A 78 -19.44 8.93 11.98
CA ALA A 78 -18.83 9.22 13.25
C ALA A 78 -19.18 10.64 13.74
N SER A 79 -19.43 10.78 15.04
CA SER A 79 -19.59 12.08 15.71
C SER A 79 -18.24 12.54 16.27
N ALA A 80 -17.26 12.76 15.39
CA ALA A 80 -15.91 13.20 15.74
C ALA A 80 -15.67 14.64 15.28
N SER A 81 -14.81 15.37 15.97
CA SER A 81 -14.36 16.68 15.48
C SER A 81 -13.49 16.54 14.23
N TRP A 82 -13.35 17.63 13.45
CA TRP A 82 -12.52 17.60 12.24
C TRP A 82 -11.07 17.19 12.51
N ASP A 83 -10.51 17.56 13.66
CA ASP A 83 -9.12 17.24 14.00
C ASP A 83 -8.93 15.80 14.46
N GLU A 84 -9.92 15.23 15.16
CA GLU A 84 -9.99 13.79 15.45
C GLU A 84 -10.17 12.98 14.18
N ALA A 85 -11.08 13.38 13.29
CA ALA A 85 -11.31 12.74 12.00
C ALA A 85 -10.04 12.76 11.13
N LEU A 86 -9.39 13.92 10.99
CA LEU A 86 -8.16 14.07 10.21
C LEU A 86 -7.01 13.25 10.81
N GLY A 87 -6.86 13.25 12.14
CA GLY A 87 -5.85 12.46 12.85
C GLY A 87 -6.07 10.96 12.69
N SER A 88 -7.31 10.51 12.84
CA SER A 88 -7.72 9.12 12.65
C SER A 88 -7.48 8.66 11.22
N TRP A 89 -7.91 9.46 10.23
CA TRP A 89 -7.66 9.21 8.81
C TRP A 89 -6.16 9.01 8.55
N PHE A 90 -5.32 9.96 8.99
CA PHE A 90 -3.88 9.89 8.75
C PHE A 90 -3.24 8.67 9.43
N ALA A 91 -3.65 8.35 10.65
CA ALA A 91 -3.17 7.17 11.36
C ALA A 91 -3.52 5.87 10.61
N THR A 92 -4.77 5.73 10.15
CA THR A 92 -5.20 4.56 9.36
C THR A 92 -4.47 4.48 8.03
N THR A 93 -4.36 5.59 7.28
CA THR A 93 -3.60 5.65 6.02
C THR A 93 -2.15 5.23 6.22
N ARG A 94 -1.49 5.75 7.25
CA ARG A 94 -0.09 5.41 7.54
C ARG A 94 0.08 3.94 7.91
N ALA A 95 -0.81 3.39 8.73
CA ALA A 95 -0.79 1.97 9.09
C ALA A 95 -0.91 1.09 7.84
N LEU A 96 -1.84 1.43 6.94
CA LEU A 96 -2.08 0.69 5.70
C LEU A 96 -0.86 0.73 4.76
N LEU A 97 -0.22 1.90 4.60
CA LEU A 97 1.00 2.05 3.81
C LEU A 97 2.19 1.26 4.36
N VAL A 98 2.31 1.17 5.69
CA VAL A 98 3.36 0.37 6.35
C VAL A 98 3.09 -1.12 6.17
N GLN A 99 1.85 -1.56 6.36
CA GLN A 99 1.46 -2.96 6.14
C GLN A 99 1.71 -3.41 4.70
N ASP A 100 1.33 -2.58 3.72
CA ASP A 100 1.58 -2.87 2.31
C ASP A 100 3.09 -3.01 2.01
N TYR A 101 3.91 -2.11 2.54
CA TYR A 101 5.36 -2.19 2.40
C TYR A 101 5.95 -3.45 3.04
N ILE A 102 5.57 -3.76 4.29
CA ILE A 102 6.04 -4.95 5.01
C ILE A 102 5.68 -6.22 4.25
N GLN A 103 4.43 -6.34 3.78
CA GLN A 103 3.98 -7.52 3.06
C GLN A 103 4.76 -7.69 1.74
N LYS A 104 4.90 -6.63 0.96
CA LYS A 104 5.67 -6.70 -0.30
C LYS A 104 7.14 -7.03 -0.05
N ALA A 105 7.77 -6.44 0.96
CA ALA A 105 9.14 -6.75 1.34
C ALA A 105 9.30 -8.22 1.79
N ALA A 106 8.37 -8.72 2.61
CA ALA A 106 8.36 -10.12 3.05
C ALA A 106 8.24 -11.10 1.86
N GLN A 107 7.41 -10.79 0.87
CA GLN A 107 7.30 -11.59 -0.34
C GLN A 107 8.61 -11.65 -1.13
N GLN A 108 9.30 -10.51 -1.27
CA GLN A 108 10.59 -10.49 -1.96
C GLN A 108 11.65 -11.28 -1.19
N HIS A 109 11.68 -11.16 0.15
CA HIS A 109 12.59 -11.97 0.97
C HIS A 109 12.31 -13.46 0.84
N GLN A 110 11.04 -13.87 0.83
CA GLN A 110 10.64 -15.26 0.63
C GLN A 110 11.03 -15.78 -0.77
N ALA A 111 10.92 -14.93 -1.80
CA ALA A 111 11.37 -15.26 -3.15
C ALA A 111 12.89 -15.49 -3.21
N LEU A 112 13.67 -14.62 -2.56
CA LEU A 112 15.13 -14.79 -2.43
C LEU A 112 15.48 -16.09 -1.70
N GLU A 113 14.82 -16.38 -0.59
CA GLU A 113 15.05 -17.60 0.19
C GLU A 113 14.73 -18.85 -0.64
N THR A 114 13.57 -18.86 -1.31
CA THR A 114 13.15 -19.98 -2.17
C THR A 114 14.15 -20.21 -3.29
N ARG A 115 14.62 -19.14 -3.93
CA ARG A 115 15.59 -19.23 -5.01
C ARG A 115 16.96 -19.70 -4.53
N SER A 116 17.43 -19.21 -3.38
CA SER A 116 18.67 -19.70 -2.75
C SER A 116 18.61 -21.21 -2.50
N LYS A 117 17.48 -21.73 -1.99
CA LYS A 117 17.26 -23.17 -1.82
C LYS A 117 17.30 -23.93 -3.14
N ILE A 118 16.63 -23.42 -4.20
CA ILE A 118 16.66 -24.04 -5.53
C ILE A 118 18.09 -24.08 -6.08
N PHE A 119 18.84 -22.99 -5.94
CA PHE A 119 20.24 -22.89 -6.38
C PHE A 119 21.13 -23.95 -5.72
N LEU A 120 20.97 -24.19 -4.42
CA LEU A 120 21.72 -25.24 -3.70
C LEU A 120 21.44 -26.66 -4.21
N HIS A 121 20.29 -26.89 -4.85
CA HIS A 121 19.88 -28.20 -5.36
C HIS A 121 20.08 -28.36 -6.87
N LEU A 122 20.45 -27.30 -7.59
CA LEU A 122 20.79 -27.35 -9.01
C LEU A 122 22.18 -27.99 -9.19
N ALA A 123 22.21 -29.18 -9.77
CA ALA A 123 23.45 -29.78 -10.24
C ALA A 123 23.83 -29.17 -11.60
N PRO A 124 25.09 -28.78 -11.83
CA PRO A 124 25.53 -28.37 -13.15
C PRO A 124 25.30 -29.52 -14.14
N GLY A 125 24.85 -29.21 -15.35
CA GLY A 125 24.71 -30.19 -16.42
C GLY A 125 26.05 -30.89 -16.73
N PRO A 126 26.03 -32.06 -17.38
CA PRO A 126 27.24 -32.89 -17.59
C PRO A 126 28.39 -32.18 -18.34
N SER A 127 28.13 -31.05 -18.99
CA SER A 127 29.12 -30.21 -19.70
C SER A 127 29.20 -28.77 -19.19
N GLU A 128 28.40 -28.37 -18.21
CA GLU A 128 28.39 -27.00 -17.68
C GLU A 128 29.36 -26.87 -16.51
N LYS A 129 30.22 -25.84 -16.55
CA LYS A 129 31.06 -25.53 -15.39
C LYS A 129 30.22 -24.80 -14.36
N PHE A 130 30.34 -25.19 -13.08
CA PHE A 130 29.70 -24.50 -11.96
C PHE A 130 29.92 -22.97 -11.98
N ALA A 131 31.11 -22.52 -12.38
CA ALA A 131 31.43 -21.09 -12.53
C ALA A 131 30.56 -20.36 -13.56
N ASP A 132 30.17 -21.02 -14.65
CA ASP A 132 29.32 -20.43 -15.69
C ASP A 132 27.84 -20.43 -15.24
N MET A 133 27.42 -21.43 -14.47
CA MET A 133 26.10 -21.47 -13.80
C MET A 133 25.96 -20.33 -12.77
N VAL A 134 26.97 -20.12 -11.91
CA VAL A 134 27.00 -19.04 -10.91
C VAL A 134 26.89 -17.67 -11.60
N ARG A 135 27.71 -17.42 -12.63
CA ARG A 135 27.69 -16.13 -13.35
C ARG A 135 26.34 -15.82 -14.01
N ARG A 136 25.64 -16.84 -14.52
CA ARG A 136 24.30 -16.68 -15.10
C ARG A 136 23.26 -16.31 -14.05
N GLU A 137 23.30 -16.94 -12.88
CA GLU A 137 22.35 -16.69 -11.79
C GLU A 137 22.60 -15.32 -11.12
N GLU A 138 23.87 -14.94 -10.93
CA GLU A 138 24.27 -13.68 -10.29
C GLU A 138 23.85 -12.44 -11.12
N TYR A 139 23.85 -12.54 -12.46
CA TYR A 139 23.59 -11.39 -13.34
C TYR A 139 22.10 -11.09 -13.59
N GLY A 140 21.22 -12.08 -13.46
CA GLY A 140 19.84 -11.97 -13.94
C GLY A 140 18.82 -11.66 -12.85
N SER A 141 18.70 -12.53 -11.85
CA SER A 141 17.55 -12.47 -10.93
C SER A 141 17.86 -11.81 -9.59
N ASP A 142 19.10 -11.80 -9.08
CA ASP A 142 19.41 -11.06 -7.85
C ASP A 142 19.27 -9.56 -8.08
N VAL A 143 19.82 -9.07 -9.19
CA VAL A 143 19.66 -7.68 -9.64
C VAL A 143 18.18 -7.33 -9.79
N ALA A 144 17.39 -8.18 -10.45
CA ALA A 144 15.95 -7.92 -10.62
C ALA A 144 15.18 -7.88 -9.28
N THR A 145 15.50 -8.76 -8.33
CA THR A 145 14.87 -8.73 -7.00
C THR A 145 15.29 -7.50 -6.20
N PHE A 146 16.56 -7.10 -6.25
CA PHE A 146 17.03 -5.88 -5.60
C PHE A 146 16.41 -4.62 -6.22
N ASP A 147 16.28 -4.57 -7.54
CA ASP A 147 15.61 -3.47 -8.25
C ASP A 147 14.14 -3.37 -7.84
N LEU A 148 13.45 -4.52 -7.71
CA LEU A 148 12.06 -4.56 -7.26
C LEU A 148 11.93 -4.09 -5.80
N LEU A 149 12.81 -4.52 -4.89
CA LEU A 149 12.85 -4.05 -3.50
C LEU A 149 13.08 -2.52 -3.43
N ARG A 150 14.01 -2.01 -4.24
CA ARG A 150 14.28 -0.58 -4.35
C ARG A 150 13.06 0.19 -4.86
N GLN A 151 12.40 -0.33 -5.91
CA GLN A 151 11.17 0.27 -6.44
C GLN A 151 10.07 0.33 -5.38
N GLN A 152 9.84 -0.75 -4.64
CA GLN A 152 8.81 -0.78 -3.58
C GLN A 152 9.13 0.19 -2.44
N THR A 153 10.40 0.27 -2.04
CA THR A 153 10.84 1.24 -1.02
C THR A 153 10.60 2.68 -1.49
N ASN A 154 10.94 2.98 -2.74
CA ASN A 154 10.71 4.29 -3.33
C ASN A 154 9.22 4.64 -3.42
N LEU A 155 8.36 3.70 -3.83
CA LEU A 155 6.90 3.92 -3.83
C LEU A 155 6.37 4.17 -2.42
N HIS A 156 6.80 3.40 -1.42
CA HIS A 156 6.40 3.61 -0.03
C HIS A 156 6.76 5.02 0.46
N ILE A 157 7.97 5.51 0.17
CA ILE A 157 8.41 6.86 0.52
C ILE A 157 7.50 7.92 -0.12
N VAL A 158 7.18 7.78 -1.41
CA VAL A 158 6.29 8.70 -2.14
C VAL A 158 4.90 8.73 -1.51
N HIS A 159 4.28 7.57 -1.29
CA HIS A 159 2.93 7.49 -0.72
C HIS A 159 2.88 8.03 0.71
N ARG A 160 3.89 7.73 1.53
CA ARG A 160 4.03 8.25 2.89
C ARG A 160 4.11 9.78 2.88
N ASP A 161 5.00 10.33 2.07
CA ASP A 161 5.22 11.78 2.02
C ASP A 161 3.96 12.51 1.48
N ARG A 162 3.23 11.92 0.53
CA ARG A 162 1.92 12.41 0.08
C ARG A 162 0.87 12.39 1.19
N ALA A 163 0.75 11.30 1.95
CA ALA A 163 -0.17 11.22 3.07
C ALA A 163 0.13 12.28 4.15
N CYS A 164 1.41 12.47 4.47
CA CYS A 164 1.86 13.51 5.40
C CYS A 164 1.53 14.92 4.89
N ALA A 165 1.79 15.23 3.62
CA ALA A 165 1.44 16.52 3.04
C ALA A 165 -0.08 16.78 3.08
N SER A 166 -0.90 15.77 2.76
CA SER A 166 -2.36 15.89 2.82
C SER A 166 -2.89 16.08 4.25
N TYR A 167 -2.23 15.48 5.24
CA TYR A 167 -2.51 15.71 6.66
C TYR A 167 -2.16 17.14 7.08
N LEU A 168 -0.95 17.61 6.76
CA LEU A 168 -0.51 18.97 7.07
C LEU A 168 -1.38 20.03 6.38
N ALA A 169 -1.79 19.79 5.13
CA ALA A 169 -2.75 20.63 4.42
C ALA A 169 -4.13 20.66 5.12
N GLY A 170 -4.58 19.52 5.65
CA GLY A 170 -5.80 19.45 6.45
C GLY A 170 -5.70 20.26 7.75
N LEU A 171 -4.53 20.25 8.41
CA LEU A 171 -4.29 21.08 9.60
C LEU A 171 -4.35 22.59 9.25
N ALA A 172 -3.74 22.99 8.13
CA ALA A 172 -3.80 24.37 7.65
C ALA A 172 -5.25 24.80 7.39
N ALA A 173 -6.02 23.96 6.69
CA ALA A 173 -7.44 24.19 6.43
C ALA A 173 -8.31 24.28 7.70
N GLY A 174 -7.96 23.52 8.75
CA GLY A 174 -8.58 23.59 10.07
C GLY A 174 -8.12 24.78 10.94
N GLY A 175 -7.37 25.73 10.38
CA GLY A 175 -6.91 26.93 11.08
C GLY A 175 -5.62 26.75 11.89
N ARG A 176 -4.87 25.65 11.68
CA ARG A 176 -3.53 25.44 12.26
C ARG A 176 -2.46 25.69 11.19
N PRO A 177 -2.06 26.95 10.96
CA PRO A 177 -1.20 27.32 9.84
C PRO A 177 0.15 26.60 9.90
N ASN A 178 0.60 26.12 8.75
CA ASN A 178 1.89 25.46 8.58
C ASN A 178 2.30 25.51 7.10
N ASP A 179 3.60 25.45 6.81
CA ASP A 179 4.12 25.51 5.43
C ASP A 179 4.25 24.11 4.81
N TRP A 180 3.12 23.44 4.64
CA TRP A 180 3.08 22.08 4.12
C TRP A 180 3.54 21.99 2.66
N VAL A 181 3.35 23.05 1.87
CA VAL A 181 3.74 23.10 0.45
C VAL A 181 5.27 23.12 0.34
N ALA A 182 5.95 24.01 1.07
CA ALA A 182 7.41 24.02 1.06
C ALA A 182 7.98 22.73 1.64
N TRP A 183 7.38 22.19 2.71
CA TRP A 183 7.75 20.89 3.26
C TRP A 183 7.64 19.79 2.19
N PHE A 184 6.50 19.69 1.49
CA PHE A 184 6.28 18.65 0.50
C PHE A 184 7.21 18.80 -0.72
N SER A 185 7.44 20.02 -1.17
CA SER A 185 8.40 20.34 -2.23
C SER A 185 9.81 19.85 -1.88
N GLN A 186 10.30 20.17 -0.66
CA GLN A 186 11.59 19.68 -0.17
C GLN A 186 11.65 18.16 -0.07
N ARG A 187 10.56 17.50 0.33
CA ARG A 187 10.48 16.04 0.34
C ARG A 187 10.62 15.44 -1.05
N ILE A 188 9.91 15.99 -2.04
CA ILE A 188 9.98 15.55 -3.44
C ILE A 188 11.42 15.59 -3.97
N ASP A 189 12.20 16.60 -3.59
CA ASP A 189 13.60 16.75 -4.02
C ASP A 189 14.51 15.60 -3.54
N THR A 190 14.12 14.89 -2.48
CA THR A 190 14.87 13.75 -1.93
C THR A 190 14.50 12.40 -2.54
N TRP A 191 13.47 12.33 -3.40
CA TRP A 191 13.00 11.05 -3.93
C TRP A 191 13.93 10.50 -5.02
N GLU A 192 14.34 9.24 -4.88
CA GLU A 192 15.11 8.55 -5.92
C GLU A 192 14.26 8.25 -7.17
N ASN A 193 12.95 8.06 -7.00
CA ASN A 193 12.03 7.85 -8.11
C ASN A 193 11.78 9.18 -8.85
N ARG A 194 12.63 9.44 -9.86
CA ARG A 194 12.60 10.68 -10.67
C ARG A 194 11.26 10.90 -11.37
N SER A 195 10.65 9.84 -11.92
CA SER A 195 9.36 9.94 -12.58
C SER A 195 8.25 10.37 -11.62
N ALA A 196 8.23 9.79 -10.40
CA ALA A 196 7.29 10.21 -9.37
C ALA A 196 7.55 11.66 -8.92
N ALA A 197 8.81 12.05 -8.76
CA ALA A 197 9.18 13.40 -8.36
C ALA A 197 8.73 14.45 -9.40
N GLU A 198 9.01 14.20 -10.68
CA GLU A 198 8.58 15.07 -11.78
C GLU A 198 7.06 15.19 -11.86
N SER A 199 6.35 14.06 -11.83
CA SER A 199 4.88 14.04 -11.84
C SER A 199 4.28 14.84 -10.68
N ASN A 200 4.82 14.69 -9.46
CA ASN A 200 4.32 15.43 -8.30
C ASN A 200 4.65 16.93 -8.36
N ARG A 201 5.81 17.32 -8.92
CA ARG A 201 6.13 18.73 -9.15
C ARG A 201 5.17 19.37 -10.15
N LEU A 202 4.87 18.69 -11.25
CA LEU A 202 3.90 19.18 -12.24
C LEU A 202 2.49 19.34 -11.65
N GLN A 203 2.13 18.50 -10.68
CA GLN A 203 0.84 18.56 -10.01
C GLN A 203 0.81 19.49 -8.80
N LEU A 204 1.93 20.10 -8.38
CA LEU A 204 2.01 20.79 -7.10
C LEU A 204 1.01 21.96 -6.99
N ASP A 205 0.79 22.70 -8.07
CA ASP A 205 -0.22 23.77 -8.12
C ASP A 205 -1.65 23.23 -7.91
N TRP A 206 -1.97 22.10 -8.55
CA TRP A 206 -3.27 21.44 -8.37
C TRP A 206 -3.40 20.89 -6.96
N ILE A 207 -2.36 20.24 -6.43
CA ILE A 207 -2.29 19.69 -5.08
C ILE A 207 -2.54 20.80 -4.06
N THR A 208 -1.84 21.94 -4.19
CA THR A 208 -1.98 23.10 -3.30
C THR A 208 -3.42 23.59 -3.24
N LYS A 209 -4.08 23.71 -4.39
CA LYS A 209 -5.47 24.18 -4.47
C LYS A 209 -6.51 23.20 -3.92
N ASN A 210 -6.22 21.89 -3.93
CA ASN A 210 -7.21 20.86 -3.63
C ASN A 210 -6.98 20.11 -2.32
N TRP A 211 -5.81 20.25 -1.67
CA TRP A 211 -5.53 19.52 -0.43
C TRP A 211 -5.73 20.37 0.82
N GLU A 212 -5.62 21.69 0.72
CA GLU A 212 -5.90 22.61 1.84
C GLU A 212 -7.40 22.87 1.98
N GLN A 213 -8.14 21.79 2.20
CA GLN A 213 -9.57 21.78 2.49
C GLN A 213 -9.90 20.57 3.36
N LEU A 214 -11.00 20.65 4.11
CA LEU A 214 -11.55 19.56 4.90
C LEU A 214 -12.88 19.09 4.28
N PRO A 215 -13.15 17.78 4.24
CA PRO A 215 -14.48 17.24 3.97
C PRO A 215 -15.57 17.97 4.76
N LEU A 216 -16.66 18.34 4.10
CA LEU A 216 -17.76 19.08 4.74
C LEU A 216 -18.35 18.33 5.94
N TYR A 217 -18.45 17.02 5.85
CA TYR A 217 -18.99 16.18 6.93
C TYR A 217 -18.03 16.01 8.12
N TRP A 218 -16.78 16.48 8.03
CA TRP A 218 -15.89 16.61 9.19
C TRP A 218 -16.14 17.93 9.96
N LEU A 219 -16.84 18.89 9.35
CA LEU A 219 -17.12 20.21 9.92
C LEU A 219 -18.51 20.32 10.56
N SER A 220 -19.34 19.29 10.38
CA SER A 220 -20.72 19.21 10.87
C SER A 220 -20.84 18.79 12.32
#